data_AF-A0A645F473-F1
#
_entry.id   AF-A0A645F473-F1
#
_cell.length_a   1.000
_cell.length_b   1.000
_cell.length_c   1.000
_cell.angle_alpha   90.00
_cell.angle_beta   90.00
_cell.angle_gamma   90.00
#
_symmetry.space_group_name_H-M   'P 1'
#
loop_
_entity.id
_entity.type
_entity.pdbx_description
1 polymer ?
#
loop_
_entity_poly.entity_id
_entity_poly.type
_entity_poly.pdbx_seq_one_letter_code
_entity_poly.pdbx_strand_id
1 'polypeptide(L)'
;MPVGFTDDIFETLDLQDALQCKYTGGTVLHMYLGEQIQDVELAKQLIRKAFTHYKLPYISLTPTFSICQEHGYINGEVYTCPTCGKDTEVWSRVVGYLRPVQNFHKGKQEEYKDRVKYVIKPEELQA
;
A
#
# COMPACT_ATOMS: atom_id res chain seq x y z
N MET A 1 12.49 -2.84 -6.78
CA MET A 1 11.59 -3.24 -7.88
C MET A 1 10.91 -1.99 -8.43
N PRO A 2 10.70 -1.83 -9.75
CA PRO A 2 9.90 -0.74 -10.30
C PRO A 2 8.47 -0.77 -9.76
N VAL A 3 7.82 0.39 -9.67
CA VAL A 3 6.53 0.56 -8.97
C VAL A 3 5.34 0.01 -9.75
N GLY A 4 5.49 -0.21 -11.06
CA GLY A 4 4.49 -0.80 -11.94
C GLY A 4 4.82 -2.23 -12.37
N PHE A 5 5.65 -2.96 -11.62
CA PHE A 5 6.14 -4.28 -12.03
C PHE A 5 5.10 -5.40 -11.88
N THR A 6 4.45 -5.50 -10.73
CA THR A 6 3.47 -6.55 -10.41
C THR A 6 2.45 -6.05 -9.41
N ASP A 7 1.24 -6.59 -9.44
CA ASP A 7 0.21 -6.44 -8.40
C ASP A 7 0.22 -7.59 -7.39
N ASP A 8 1.14 -8.54 -7.54
CA ASP A 8 1.26 -9.73 -6.69
C ASP A 8 2.19 -9.47 -5.48
N ILE A 9 1.63 -9.66 -4.28
CA ILE A 9 2.35 -9.45 -3.03
C ILE A 9 3.42 -10.53 -2.83
N PHE A 10 3.13 -11.79 -3.14
CA PHE A 10 4.03 -12.90 -2.88
C PHE A 10 5.17 -12.96 -3.89
N GLU A 11 4.90 -12.64 -5.16
CA GLU A 11 5.97 -12.45 -6.15
C GLU A 11 6.94 -11.35 -5.69
N THR A 12 6.40 -10.24 -5.16
CA THR A 12 7.23 -9.16 -4.62
C THR A 12 8.07 -9.64 -3.43
N LEU A 13 7.47 -10.39 -2.50
CA LEU A 13 8.17 -10.94 -1.34
C LEU A 13 9.30 -11.89 -1.78
N ASP A 14 9.05 -12.80 -2.71
CA ASP A 14 10.04 -13.72 -3.27
C ASP A 14 11.23 -12.96 -3.88
N LEU A 15 10.97 -11.88 -4.63
CA LEU A 15 12.00 -11.07 -5.26
C LEU A 15 12.76 -10.16 -4.29
N GLN A 16 12.13 -9.71 -3.20
CA GLN A 16 12.71 -8.71 -2.30
C GLN A 16 13.34 -9.30 -1.03
N ASP A 17 12.91 -10.48 -0.57
CA ASP A 17 13.33 -11.05 0.73
C ASP A 17 14.86 -11.15 0.85
N ALA A 18 15.48 -11.93 -0.03
CA ALA A 18 16.92 -12.16 0.00
C ALA A 18 17.75 -10.87 -0.19
N LEU A 19 17.21 -9.88 -0.90
CA LEU A 19 17.89 -8.61 -1.12
C LEU A 19 17.81 -7.72 0.13
N GLN A 20 16.61 -7.53 0.66
CA GLN A 20 16.38 -6.64 1.80
C GLN A 20 17.08 -7.15 3.07
N CYS A 21 17.13 -8.46 3.29
CA CYS A 21 17.84 -9.04 4.43
C CYS A 21 19.36 -8.79 4.43
N LYS A 22 19.96 -8.40 3.30
CA LYS A 22 21.39 -8.04 3.25
C LYS A 22 21.67 -6.66 3.85
N TYR A 23 20.66 -5.81 4.02
CA TYR A 23 20.80 -4.45 4.50
C TYR A 23 20.34 -4.35 5.96
N THR A 24 21.29 -4.37 6.89
CA THR A 24 21.01 -4.35 8.34
C THR A 24 20.77 -2.94 8.90
N GLY A 25 20.97 -1.89 8.10
CA GLY A 25 20.68 -0.49 8.46
C GLY A 25 19.18 -0.15 8.51
N GLY A 26 18.32 -1.13 8.23
CA GLY A 26 16.88 -0.97 8.19
C GLY A 26 16.37 -0.87 6.75
N THR A 27 15.46 -1.78 6.39
CA THR A 27 14.71 -1.75 5.15
C THR A 27 13.23 -1.87 5.46
N VAL A 28 12.39 -1.43 4.53
CA VAL A 28 10.95 -1.58 4.63
C VAL A 28 10.38 -1.90 3.25
N LEU A 29 9.46 -2.86 3.21
CA LEU A 29 8.64 -3.11 2.04
C LEU A 29 7.26 -2.48 2.24
N HIS A 30 6.91 -1.52 1.38
CA HIS A 30 5.57 -0.92 1.37
C HIS A 30 4.67 -1.72 0.44
N MET A 31 3.66 -2.37 1.02
CA MET A 31 2.56 -2.98 0.28
C MET A 31 1.54 -1.87 -0.02
N TYR A 32 1.69 -1.20 -1.16
CA TYR A 32 0.74 -0.18 -1.64
C TYR A 32 -0.57 -0.83 -2.09
N LEU A 33 -1.62 -0.66 -1.29
CA LEU A 33 -2.95 -1.22 -1.53
C LEU A 33 -3.87 -0.17 -2.18
N GLY A 34 -4.84 -0.65 -2.94
CA GLY A 34 -5.91 0.16 -3.55
C GLY A 34 -6.73 0.92 -2.51
N GLU A 35 -7.17 0.22 -1.49
CA GLU A 35 -8.06 0.70 -0.46
C GLU A 35 -7.82 -0.07 0.85
N GLN A 36 -8.55 0.26 1.91
CA GLN A 36 -8.46 -0.46 3.18
C GLN A 36 -8.89 -1.92 3.02
N ILE A 37 -8.15 -2.83 3.66
CA ILE A 37 -8.59 -4.23 3.84
C ILE A 37 -9.78 -4.24 4.81
N GLN A 38 -10.96 -4.62 4.30
CA GLN A 38 -12.18 -4.65 5.11
C GLN A 38 -12.20 -5.82 6.10
N ASP A 39 -11.70 -6.98 5.68
CA ASP A 39 -11.63 -8.17 6.53
C ASP A 39 -10.33 -8.17 7.35
N VAL A 40 -10.49 -8.02 8.66
CA VAL A 40 -9.39 -8.04 9.63
C VAL A 40 -8.69 -9.41 9.65
N GLU A 41 -9.43 -10.50 9.41
CA GLU A 41 -8.84 -11.84 9.41
C GLU A 41 -7.95 -12.04 8.18
N LEU A 42 -8.35 -11.52 7.02
CA LEU A 42 -7.54 -11.48 5.82
C LEU A 42 -6.21 -10.73 6.05
N ALA A 43 -6.27 -9.56 6.71
CA ALA A 43 -5.08 -8.79 7.04
C ALA A 43 -4.14 -9.56 7.98
N LYS A 44 -4.68 -10.23 9.00
CA LYS A 44 -3.90 -11.07 9.92
C LYS A 44 -3.25 -12.24 9.20
N GLN A 45 -3.98 -12.93 8.33
CA GLN A 45 -3.46 -14.06 7.55
C GLN A 45 -2.32 -13.62 6.64
N LEU A 46 -2.46 -12.48 5.95
CA LEU A 46 -1.40 -11.91 5.13
C LEU A 46 -0.13 -11.61 5.95
N ILE A 47 -0.29 -10.91 7.08
CA ILE A 47 0.83 -10.57 7.97
C ILE A 47 1.50 -11.85 8.48
N ARG A 48 0.70 -12.83 8.95
CA ARG A 48 1.21 -14.10 9.45
C ARG A 48 1.98 -14.83 8.36
N LYS A 49 1.43 -15.00 7.17
CA LYS A 49 2.06 -15.69 6.05
C LYS A 49 3.36 -15.01 5.64
N ALA A 50 3.36 -13.67 5.53
CA ALA A 50 4.57 -12.91 5.24
C ALA A 50 5.69 -13.18 6.26
N PHE A 51 5.40 -13.12 7.55
CA PHE A 51 6.43 -13.29 8.59
C PHE A 51 6.75 -14.75 8.96
N THR A 52 5.94 -15.73 8.55
CA THR A 52 6.28 -17.16 8.76
C THR A 52 7.06 -17.76 7.59
N HIS A 53 6.91 -17.23 6.38
CA HIS A 53 7.57 -17.76 5.18
C HIS A 53 8.77 -16.93 4.72
N TYR A 54 8.84 -15.65 5.09
CA TYR A 54 9.90 -14.74 4.68
C TYR A 54 10.66 -14.17 5.87
N LYS A 55 11.85 -13.62 5.60
CA LYS A 55 12.79 -13.10 6.61
C LYS A 55 12.84 -11.57 6.63
N LEU A 56 12.10 -10.89 5.75
CA LEU A 56 12.03 -9.43 5.71
C LEU A 56 11.75 -8.86 7.10
N PRO A 57 12.54 -7.87 7.56
CA PRO A 57 12.42 -7.37 8.92
C PRO A 57 11.20 -6.48 9.12
N TYR A 58 10.69 -5.86 8.05
CA TYR A 58 9.63 -4.86 8.15
C TYR A 58 8.82 -4.74 6.87
N ILE A 59 7.50 -4.91 7.00
CA ILE A 59 6.51 -4.61 5.96
C ILE A 59 5.54 -3.56 6.47
N SER A 60 4.89 -2.84 5.56
CA SER A 60 3.77 -1.97 5.90
C SER A 60 2.63 -2.14 4.90
N LEU A 61 1.42 -2.31 5.42
CA LEU A 61 0.19 -2.24 4.64
C LEU A 61 -0.15 -0.76 4.45
N THR A 62 -0.20 -0.31 3.19
CA THR A 62 -0.40 1.09 2.83
C THR A 62 -1.65 1.22 1.97
N PRO A 63 -2.86 1.27 2.56
CA PRO A 63 -4.07 1.58 1.82
C PRO A 63 -4.06 3.04 1.35
N THR A 64 -4.58 3.26 0.15
CA THR A 64 -5.00 4.61 -0.27
C THR A 64 -6.37 4.90 0.33
N PHE A 65 -6.53 6.10 0.85
CA PHE A 65 -7.81 6.56 1.38
C PHE A 65 -7.95 8.05 1.09
N SER A 66 -9.16 8.56 1.20
CA SER A 66 -9.45 9.96 0.91
C SER A 66 -10.12 10.63 2.12
N ILE A 67 -9.93 11.94 2.26
CA ILE A 67 -10.52 12.72 3.34
C ILE A 67 -11.32 13.88 2.73
N CYS A 68 -12.60 13.93 3.06
CA CYS A 68 -13.43 15.12 2.89
C CYS A 68 -13.34 15.98 4.15
N GLN A 69 -13.15 17.30 4.00
CA GLN A 69 -13.12 18.22 5.14
C GLN A 69 -14.44 18.24 5.94
N GLU A 70 -15.56 17.88 5.30
CA GLU A 70 -16.90 17.87 5.92
C GLU A 70 -17.35 16.48 6.35
N HIS A 71 -17.15 15.46 5.50
CA HIS A 71 -17.67 14.10 5.72
C HIS A 71 -16.63 13.11 6.23
N GLY A 72 -15.37 13.52 6.37
CA GLY A 72 -14.30 12.71 6.95
C GLY A 72 -13.76 11.63 6.00
N TYR A 73 -13.45 10.47 6.56
CA TYR A 73 -12.76 9.36 5.89
C TYR A 73 -13.61 8.72 4.79
N ILE A 74 -12.99 8.49 3.64
CA ILE A 74 -13.56 7.82 2.47
C ILE A 74 -12.60 6.71 2.06
N ASN A 75 -13.11 5.49 1.87
CA ASN A 75 -12.28 4.37 1.47
C ASN A 75 -11.77 4.53 0.02
N GLY A 76 -10.50 4.22 -0.21
CA GLY A 76 -9.90 4.25 -1.54
C GLY A 76 -9.56 5.65 -2.06
N GLU A 77 -9.24 5.68 -3.35
CA GLU A 77 -8.88 6.89 -4.08
C GLU A 77 -10.13 7.58 -4.64
N VAL A 78 -10.51 8.69 -4.02
CA VAL A 78 -11.68 9.47 -4.38
C VAL A 78 -11.24 10.92 -4.34
N TYR A 79 -11.31 11.63 -5.47
CA TYR A 79 -10.93 13.05 -5.58
C TYR A 79 -12.10 14.01 -5.37
N THR A 80 -13.33 13.49 -5.41
CA THR A 80 -14.55 14.27 -5.21
C THR A 80 -15.46 13.55 -4.23
N CYS A 81 -15.84 14.23 -3.15
CA CYS A 81 -16.68 13.66 -2.11
C CYS A 81 -18.03 13.20 -2.69
N PRO A 82 -18.44 11.93 -2.49
CA PRO A 82 -19.70 11.43 -3.01
C PRO A 82 -20.93 12.06 -2.33
N THR A 83 -20.76 12.64 -1.14
CA THR A 83 -21.86 13.22 -0.36
C THR A 83 -22.11 14.69 -0.67
N CYS A 84 -21.07 15.52 -0.81
CA CYS A 84 -21.23 16.97 -1.07
C CYS A 84 -20.61 17.48 -2.36
N GLY A 85 -19.93 16.65 -3.14
CA GLY A 85 -19.34 17.04 -4.43
C GLY A 85 -18.10 17.94 -4.32
N LYS A 86 -17.59 18.21 -3.11
CA LYS A 86 -16.36 18.98 -2.89
C LYS A 86 -15.11 18.13 -3.07
N ASP A 87 -13.98 18.79 -3.31
CA ASP A 87 -12.68 18.12 -3.42
C ASP A 87 -12.29 17.40 -2.13
N THR A 88 -11.63 16.27 -2.29
CA THR A 88 -11.09 15.44 -1.20
C THR A 88 -9.58 15.34 -1.30
N GLU A 89 -8.92 15.25 -0.15
CA GLU A 89 -7.50 14.96 -0.09
C GLU A 89 -7.29 13.46 -0.24
N VAL A 90 -6.49 13.02 -1.22
CA VAL A 90 -6.17 11.60 -1.40
C VAL A 90 -4.88 11.33 -0.66
N TRP A 91 -4.90 10.44 0.32
CA TRP A 91 -3.77 10.14 1.18
C TRP A 91 -3.15 8.79 0.82
N SER A 92 -1.83 8.77 0.70
CA SER A 92 -1.04 7.55 0.58
C SER A 92 0.35 7.76 1.17
N ARG A 93 1.11 6.68 1.38
CA ARG A 93 2.49 6.78 1.87
C ARG A 93 3.40 7.15 0.70
N VAL A 94 4.15 8.25 0.84
CA VAL A 94 5.06 8.70 -0.22
C VAL A 94 6.26 7.75 -0.28
N VAL A 95 6.93 7.65 0.87
CA VAL A 95 8.06 6.77 1.15
C VAL A 95 7.90 6.22 2.57
N GLY A 96 8.14 7.02 3.61
CA GLY A 96 8.08 6.59 5.01
C GLY A 96 6.89 7.12 5.81
N TYR A 97 6.11 8.06 5.28
CA TYR A 97 5.01 8.71 5.99
C TYR A 97 3.83 9.01 5.06
N LEU A 98 2.63 9.16 5.63
CA LEU A 98 1.40 9.51 4.91
C LEU A 98 1.38 11.00 4.58
N ARG A 99 1.00 11.35 3.35
CA ARG A 99 0.82 12.72 2.89
C ARG A 99 -0.27 12.72 1.79
N PRO A 100 -0.98 13.85 1.57
CA PRO A 100 -1.82 13.97 0.41
C PRO A 100 -1.00 13.79 -0.87
N VAL A 101 -1.48 12.97 -1.80
CA VAL A 101 -0.89 12.73 -3.13
C VAL A 101 -0.79 14.04 -3.91
N GLN A 102 -1.77 14.92 -3.74
CA GLN A 102 -1.75 16.28 -4.28
C GLN A 102 -0.52 17.08 -3.83
N ASN A 103 0.00 16.80 -2.62
CA ASN A 103 1.15 17.47 -2.02
C ASN A 103 2.47 16.73 -2.26
N PHE A 104 2.50 15.68 -3.08
CA PHE A 104 3.75 15.05 -3.52
C PHE A 104 4.48 16.00 -4.48
N HIS A 105 5.80 15.91 -4.54
CA HIS A 105 6.53 16.62 -5.59
C HIS A 105 6.28 15.95 -6.95
N LYS A 106 6.52 16.68 -8.04
CA LYS A 106 6.20 16.26 -9.42
C LYS A 106 6.63 14.83 -9.75
N GLY A 107 7.87 14.46 -9.40
CA GLY A 107 8.38 13.11 -9.64
C GLY A 107 7.62 12.01 -8.87
N LYS A 108 7.20 12.28 -7.63
CA LYS A 108 6.42 11.32 -6.84
C LYS A 108 4.95 11.28 -7.24
N GLN A 109 4.41 12.38 -7.78
CA GLN A 109 3.08 12.35 -8.39
C GLN A 109 3.07 11.42 -9.60
N GLU A 110 4.12 11.46 -10.43
CA GLU A 110 4.21 10.58 -11.60
C GLU A 110 4.47 9.13 -11.21
N GLU A 111 5.40 8.91 -10.28
CA GLU A 111 5.63 7.59 -9.71
C GLU A 111 4.35 7.01 -9.08
N TYR A 112 3.51 7.83 -8.44
CA TYR A 112 2.22 7.38 -7.90
C TYR A 112 1.24 6.94 -8.98
N LYS A 113 1.21 7.61 -10.14
CA LYS A 113 0.36 7.20 -11.28
C LYS A 113 0.84 5.87 -11.88
N ASP A 114 2.15 5.65 -11.90
CA ASP A 114 2.76 4.42 -12.41
C ASP A 114 2.66 3.24 -11.43
N ARG A 115 2.26 3.49 -10.17
CA ARG A 115 2.12 2.42 -9.16
C ARG A 115 1.02 1.45 -9.56
N VAL A 116 1.41 0.19 -9.74
CA VAL A 116 0.48 -0.92 -9.69
C VAL A 116 0.19 -1.22 -8.22
N LYS A 117 -1.09 -1.14 -7.84
CA LYS A 117 -1.52 -1.36 -6.45
C LYS A 117 -1.71 -2.86 -6.23
N TYR A 118 -1.19 -3.38 -5.12
CA TYR A 118 -1.27 -4.80 -4.84
C TYR A 118 -2.71 -5.27 -4.62
N VAL A 119 -3.01 -6.45 -5.15
CA VAL A 119 -4.29 -7.13 -4.99
C VAL A 119 -4.09 -8.29 -4.01
N ILE A 120 -4.94 -8.35 -2.99
CA ILE A 120 -4.93 -9.46 -2.06
C ILE A 120 -5.81 -10.57 -2.63
N LYS A 121 -5.19 -11.68 -3.03
CA LYS A 121 -5.88 -12.88 -3.52
C LYS A 121 -6.12 -13.84 -2.34
N PRO A 122 -7.37 -14.05 -1.88
CA PRO A 122 -7.65 -14.90 -0.73
C PRO A 122 -7.16 -16.35 -0.90
N GLU A 123 -7.17 -16.87 -2.13
CA GLU A 123 -6.64 -18.18 -2.50
C GLU A 123 -5.15 -18.34 -2.17
N GLU A 124 -4.37 -17.26 -2.27
CA GLU A 124 -2.94 -17.25 -1.93
C GLU A 124 -2.70 -17.11 -0.43
N LEU A 125 -3.74 -16.88 0.37
CA LEU A 125 -3.65 -16.79 1.83
C LEU A 125 -4.06 -18.07 2.55
N GLN A 126 -4.75 -18.97 1.84
CA GLN A 126 -5.06 -20.30 2.31
C GLN A 126 -3.75 -21.13 2.36
N ALA A 127 -3.67 -22.01 3.35
CA ALA A 127 -2.51 -22.87 3.61
C ALA A 127 -2.53 -24.11 2.72
#